data_AF-A0A1Q3WP89-F1
#
_entry.id   AF-A0A1Q3WP89-F1
#
_cell.length_a   1.000
_cell.length_b   1.000
_cell.length_c   1.000
_cell.angle_alpha   90.00
_cell.angle_beta   90.00
_cell.angle_gamma   90.00
#
_symmetry.space_group_name_H-M   'P 1'
#
loop_
_entity.id
_entity.type
_entity.pdbx_description
1 polymer ?
#
loop_
_entity_poly.entity_id
_entity_poly.type
_entity_poly.pdbx_seq_one_letter_code
_entity_poly.pdbx_strand_id
1 'polypeptide(L)'
;MSANTIRARVAFSFKGETHELDSVIDLDGRLGEPGEAPNFHQLLARAAGIDPYSYLYEVLESHEIAFSDATGAAAQSCHEGRFDWARFERDCREEQDWQRVRAVAQQTLGARDLDAEPELKAALLAVYRAGKAGG
;
A
#
# COMPACT_ATOMS: atom_id res chain seq x y z
N MET A 1 1.10 5.05 -14.43
CA MET A 1 0.55 4.61 -13.12
C MET A 1 0.43 5.85 -12.25
N SER A 2 -0.72 6.05 -11.61
CA SER A 2 -0.84 7.09 -10.58
C SER A 2 -0.01 6.68 -9.37
N ALA A 3 0.66 7.64 -8.72
CA ALA A 3 1.42 7.37 -7.50
C ALA A 3 0.50 6.78 -6.42
N ASN A 4 0.99 5.79 -5.69
CA ASN A 4 0.28 5.20 -4.56
C ASN A 4 0.58 6.01 -3.31
N THR A 5 -0.37 6.81 -2.86
CA THR A 5 -0.23 7.62 -1.65
C THR A 5 -1.42 7.42 -0.74
N ILE A 6 -1.23 7.70 0.56
CA ILE A 6 -2.30 7.72 1.54
C ILE A 6 -2.05 8.81 2.58
N ARG A 7 -3.10 9.50 3.00
CA ARG A 7 -3.02 10.46 4.10
C ARG A 7 -3.28 9.74 5.41
N ALA A 8 -2.37 9.89 6.36
CA ALA A 8 -2.47 9.38 7.72
C ALA A 8 -2.62 10.53 8.70
N ARG A 9 -3.57 10.41 9.64
CA ARG A 9 -3.82 11.40 10.68
C ARG A 9 -3.98 10.75 12.05
N VAL A 10 -3.42 11.39 13.06
CA VAL A 10 -3.61 11.06 14.48
C VAL A 10 -3.87 12.35 15.26
N ALA A 11 -4.85 12.32 16.16
CA ALA A 11 -5.11 13.38 17.11
C ALA A 11 -5.13 12.82 18.53
N PHE A 12 -4.38 13.43 19.45
CA PHE A 12 -4.29 12.99 20.84
C PHE A 12 -3.89 14.14 21.77
N SER A 13 -4.15 13.99 23.06
CA SER A 13 -3.74 14.97 24.07
C SER A 13 -2.64 14.41 24.96
N PHE A 14 -1.57 15.18 25.15
CA PHE A 14 -0.44 14.84 26.01
C PHE A 14 -0.03 16.06 26.85
N LYS A 15 0.08 15.88 28.17
CA LYS A 15 0.47 16.96 29.11
C LYS A 15 -0.35 18.25 29.00
N GLY A 16 -1.63 18.15 28.66
CA GLY A 16 -2.52 19.31 28.50
C GLY A 16 -2.42 20.01 27.15
N GLU A 17 -1.57 19.53 26.25
CA GLU A 17 -1.47 19.98 24.86
C GLU A 17 -2.17 18.98 23.94
N THR A 18 -2.85 19.48 22.91
CA THR A 18 -3.44 18.63 21.86
C THR A 18 -2.50 18.61 20.66
N HIS A 19 -2.13 17.41 20.24
CA HIS A 19 -1.28 17.15 19.09
C HIS A 19 -2.13 16.62 17.94
N GLU A 20 -2.00 17.24 16.77
CA GLU A 20 -2.61 16.77 15.53
C GLU A 20 -1.49 16.53 14.52
N LEU A 21 -1.26 15.26 14.22
CA LEU A 21 -0.26 14.83 13.23
C LEU A 21 -1.00 14.48 11.95
N ASP A 22 -0.48 14.98 10.83
CA ASP A 22 -1.04 14.77 9.50
C ASP A 22 0.10 14.66 8.50
N SER A 23 0.11 13.58 7.70
CA SER A 23 1.12 13.40 6.67
C SER A 23 0.57 12.58 5.50
N VAL A 24 1.05 12.91 4.30
CA VAL A 24 0.82 12.12 3.09
C VAL A 24 2.01 11.18 2.91
N ILE A 25 1.72 9.89 2.90
CA ILE A 25 2.70 8.81 2.86
C ILE A 25 2.76 8.25 1.44
N ASP A 26 3.94 8.31 0.83
CA ASP A 26 4.26 7.56 -0.39
C ASP A 26 4.41 6.07 -0.06
N LEU A 27 3.63 5.24 -0.76
CA LEU A 27 3.57 3.80 -0.59
C LEU A 27 4.41 3.05 -1.63
N ASP A 28 4.74 3.68 -2.76
CA ASP A 28 5.48 3.04 -3.86
C ASP A 28 6.89 2.64 -3.40
N GLY A 29 7.54 3.49 -2.61
CA GLY A 29 8.85 3.21 -2.02
C GLY A 29 8.84 2.24 -0.84
N ARG A 30 7.67 1.72 -0.44
CA ARG A 30 7.47 0.88 0.75
C ARG A 30 7.03 -0.54 0.44
N LEU A 31 6.85 -0.85 -0.85
CA LEU A 31 6.64 -2.20 -1.35
C LEU A 31 7.97 -2.96 -1.26
N GLY A 32 8.28 -3.45 -0.05
CA GLY A 32 9.50 -4.18 0.29
C GLY A 32 9.27 -5.68 0.48
N GLU A 33 9.78 -6.23 1.58
CA GLU A 33 9.56 -7.63 1.92
C GLU A 33 8.08 -7.93 2.16
N PRO A 34 7.56 -9.06 1.67
CA PRO A 34 6.16 -9.43 1.82
C PRO A 34 5.73 -9.56 3.29
N GLY A 35 4.62 -8.92 3.63
CA GLY A 35 3.85 -9.22 4.84
C GLY A 35 4.12 -8.32 6.04
N GLU A 36 5.13 -7.44 5.99
CA GLU A 36 5.34 -6.45 7.05
C GLU A 36 4.89 -5.07 6.58
N ALA A 37 3.82 -4.56 7.20
CA ALA A 37 3.38 -3.20 6.99
C ALA A 37 4.42 -2.22 7.53
N PRO A 38 4.66 -1.08 6.85
CA PRO A 38 5.51 -0.04 7.42
C PRO A 38 4.91 0.44 8.73
N ASN A 39 5.75 0.76 9.71
CA ASN A 39 5.30 1.35 10.96
C ASN A 39 4.80 2.79 10.70
N PHE A 40 3.50 2.94 10.45
CA PHE A 40 2.88 4.22 10.12
C PHE A 40 2.99 5.26 11.25
N HIS A 41 2.99 4.84 12.52
CA HIS A 41 3.24 5.72 13.66
C HIS A 41 4.64 6.32 13.60
N GLN A 42 5.65 5.49 13.29
CA GLN A 42 7.02 5.96 13.12
C GLN A 42 7.15 6.96 11.96
N LEU A 43 6.38 6.77 10.88
CA LEU A 43 6.37 7.71 9.75
C LEU A 43 5.76 9.06 10.13
N LEU A 44 4.65 9.04 10.86
CA LEU A 44 4.03 10.26 11.39
C LEU A 44 4.94 10.97 12.39
N ALA A 45 5.56 10.23 13.30
CA ALA A 45 6.50 10.77 14.29
C ALA A 45 7.68 11.48 13.61
N ARG A 46 8.33 10.82 12.64
CA ARG A 46 9.44 11.40 11.88
C ARG A 46 9.03 12.65 11.12
N ALA A 47 7.85 12.64 10.48
CA ALA A 47 7.34 13.81 9.76
C ALA A 47 7.05 15.00 10.70
N ALA A 48 6.64 14.72 11.93
CA ALA A 48 6.38 15.71 12.97
C ALA A 48 7.61 16.10 13.82
N GLY A 49 8.79 15.51 13.54
CA GLY A 49 10.00 15.76 14.32
C GLY A 49 9.97 15.18 15.75
N ILE A 50 9.13 14.18 16.01
CA ILE A 50 9.02 13.51 17.30
C ILE A 50 10.08 12.42 17.40
N ASP A 51 10.84 12.44 18.51
CA ASP A 51 11.84 11.43 18.82
C ASP A 51 11.18 10.06 19.11
N PRO A 52 11.57 8.97 18.41
CA PRO A 52 11.05 7.61 18.63
C PRO A 52 11.28 7.04 20.05
N TYR A 53 12.13 7.65 20.87
CA TYR A 53 12.40 7.24 22.25
C TYR A 53 11.75 8.16 23.27
N SER A 54 10.86 9.05 22.84
CA SER A 54 10.14 9.97 23.73
C SER A 54 8.84 9.37 24.26
N TYR A 55 8.44 9.77 25.47
CA TYR A 55 7.09 9.48 26.00
C TYR A 55 5.97 9.97 25.07
N LEU A 56 6.22 11.04 24.30
CA LEU A 56 5.26 11.53 23.33
C LEU A 56 5.04 10.51 22.20
N TYR A 57 6.11 9.83 21.78
CA TYR A 57 6.04 8.74 20.81
C TYR A 57 5.30 7.52 21.36
N GLU A 58 5.55 7.13 22.61
CA GLU A 58 4.79 6.04 23.26
C GLU A 58 3.28 6.32 23.28
N VAL A 59 2.90 7.57 23.59
CA VAL A 59 1.49 7.98 23.55
C VAL A 59 0.95 7.95 22.13
N LEU A 60 1.71 8.44 21.15
CA LEU A 60 1.34 8.34 19.72
C LEU A 60 1.09 6.88 19.30
N GLU A 61 1.96 5.93 19.65
CA GLU A 61 1.80 4.50 19.31
C GLU A 61 0.53 3.87 19.90
N SER A 62 0.02 4.40 21.00
CA SER A 62 -1.24 3.92 21.61
C SER A 62 -2.52 4.44 20.93
N HIS A 63 -2.42 5.37 19.98
CA HIS A 63 -3.58 5.96 19.29
C HIS A 63 -3.78 5.39 17.89
N GLU A 64 -5.04 5.23 17.48
CA GLU A 64 -5.39 4.76 16.15
C GLU A 64 -5.10 5.82 15.09
N ILE A 65 -4.51 5.40 13.97
CA ILE A 65 -4.29 6.24 12.80
C ILE A 65 -5.54 6.19 11.92
N ALA A 66 -6.08 7.37 11.60
CA ALA A 66 -7.11 7.52 10.59
C ALA A 66 -6.47 7.71 9.21
N PHE A 67 -6.83 6.85 8.27
CA PHE A 67 -6.36 6.89 6.89
C PHE A 67 -7.42 7.47 5.94
N SER A 68 -6.99 8.29 4.97
CA SER A 68 -7.87 8.98 4.02
C SER A 68 -7.12 9.35 2.74
N ASP A 69 -7.83 9.94 1.78
CA ASP A 69 -7.27 10.54 0.57
C ASP A 69 -6.30 9.62 -0.21
N ALA A 70 -6.57 8.31 -0.20
CA ALA A 70 -5.72 7.32 -0.84
C ALA A 70 -5.80 7.41 -2.38
N THR A 71 -4.66 7.27 -3.05
CA THR A 71 -4.52 7.36 -4.51
C THR A 71 -3.96 6.08 -5.13
N GLY A 72 -4.20 5.89 -6.42
CA GLY A 72 -3.71 4.71 -7.14
C GLY A 72 -4.40 3.41 -6.67
N ALA A 73 -3.66 2.32 -6.60
CA ALA A 73 -4.12 1.04 -6.08
C ALA A 73 -4.49 1.11 -4.58
N ALA A 74 -3.87 2.03 -3.83
CA ALA A 74 -4.16 2.22 -2.41
C ALA A 74 -5.60 2.70 -2.15
N ALA A 75 -6.24 3.36 -3.12
CA ALA A 75 -7.63 3.80 -3.01
C ALA A 75 -8.60 2.64 -2.74
N GLN A 76 -8.31 1.46 -3.30
CA GLN A 76 -9.12 0.25 -3.08
C GLN A 76 -8.84 -0.42 -1.74
N SER A 77 -7.76 -0.05 -1.08
CA SER A 77 -7.33 -0.63 0.21
C SER A 77 -7.63 0.28 1.40
N CYS A 78 -8.13 1.49 1.14
CA CYS A 78 -8.48 2.48 2.16
C CYS A 78 -10.00 2.56 2.33
N HIS A 79 -10.52 2.14 3.48
CA HIS A 79 -11.96 2.12 3.77
C HIS A 79 -12.23 2.52 5.23
N GLU A 80 -13.20 3.41 5.44
CA GLU A 80 -13.70 3.80 6.78
C GLU A 80 -12.59 4.23 7.75
N GLY A 81 -11.61 5.03 7.29
CA GLY A 81 -10.51 5.49 8.15
C GLY A 81 -9.43 4.43 8.39
N ARG A 82 -9.54 3.25 7.79
CA ARG A 82 -8.59 2.14 7.92
C ARG A 82 -7.90 1.85 6.60
N PHE A 83 -6.69 1.29 6.69
CA PHE A 83 -5.91 0.88 5.53
C PHE A 83 -5.51 -0.59 5.63
N ASP A 84 -5.88 -1.38 4.62
CA ASP A 84 -5.53 -2.78 4.50
C ASP A 84 -4.22 -2.92 3.70
N TRP A 85 -3.09 -2.97 4.42
CA TRP A 85 -1.76 -3.14 3.81
C TRP A 85 -1.65 -4.42 3.01
N ALA A 86 -2.19 -5.54 3.53
CA ALA A 86 -2.09 -6.84 2.88
C ALA A 86 -2.84 -6.85 1.54
N ARG A 87 -4.01 -6.20 1.49
CA ARG A 87 -4.74 -5.98 0.25
C ARG A 87 -3.96 -5.11 -0.72
N PHE A 88 -3.43 -3.97 -0.27
CA PHE A 88 -2.64 -3.08 -1.10
C PHE A 88 -1.42 -3.78 -1.71
N GLU A 89 -0.67 -4.52 -0.91
CA GLU A 89 0.47 -5.31 -1.39
C GLU A 89 0.06 -6.34 -2.43
N ARG A 90 -1.04 -7.08 -2.18
CA ARG A 90 -1.55 -8.08 -3.11
C ARG A 90 -1.94 -7.44 -4.44
N ASP A 91 -2.67 -6.34 -4.40
CA ASP A 91 -3.16 -5.65 -5.59
C ASP A 91 -1.99 -5.06 -6.39
N CYS A 92 -0.97 -4.51 -5.71
CA CYS A 92 0.27 -4.06 -6.35
C CYS A 92 1.07 -5.21 -6.98
N ARG A 93 1.23 -6.33 -6.29
CA ARG A 93 1.93 -7.52 -6.81
C ARG A 93 1.20 -8.12 -8.00
N GLU A 94 -0.13 -8.20 -7.93
CA GLU A 94 -0.95 -8.69 -9.03
C GLU A 94 -0.82 -7.81 -10.27
N GLU A 95 -0.88 -6.50 -10.12
CA GLU A 95 -0.69 -5.58 -11.24
C GLU A 95 0.71 -5.69 -11.84
N GLN A 96 1.76 -5.79 -11.01
CA GLN A 96 3.12 -6.00 -11.50
C GLN A 96 3.30 -7.32 -12.25
N ASP A 97 2.78 -8.42 -11.70
CA ASP A 97 2.79 -9.72 -12.36
C ASP A 97 2.00 -9.65 -13.69
N TRP A 98 0.85 -8.94 -13.70
CA TRP A 98 0.04 -8.76 -14.89
C TRP A 98 0.76 -7.98 -15.98
N GLN A 99 1.45 -6.88 -15.64
CA GLN A 99 2.22 -6.11 -16.63
C GLN A 99 3.31 -6.96 -17.30
N ARG A 100 3.96 -7.86 -16.56
CA ARG A 100 4.97 -8.79 -17.11
C ARG A 100 4.32 -9.82 -18.03
N VAL A 101 3.23 -10.43 -17.59
CA VAL A 101 2.47 -11.42 -18.38
C VAL A 101 1.92 -10.79 -19.65
N ARG A 102 1.31 -9.61 -19.54
CA ARG A 102 0.72 -8.84 -20.65
C ARG A 102 1.76 -8.50 -21.70
N ALA A 103 2.97 -8.08 -21.31
CA ALA A 103 4.05 -7.78 -22.24
C ALA A 103 4.45 -9.01 -23.10
N VAL A 104 4.47 -10.20 -22.52
CA VAL A 104 4.75 -11.46 -23.25
C VAL A 104 3.55 -11.90 -24.09
N ALA A 105 2.36 -11.83 -23.50
CA ALA A 105 1.12 -12.25 -24.15
C ALA A 105 0.81 -11.39 -25.38
N GLN A 106 1.03 -10.08 -25.34
CA GLN A 106 0.85 -9.18 -26.48
C GLN A 106 1.76 -9.50 -27.66
N GLN A 107 2.99 -9.99 -27.41
CA GLN A 107 3.91 -10.40 -28.48
C GLN A 107 3.40 -11.64 -29.23
N THR A 108 2.61 -12.48 -28.57
CA THR A 108 2.19 -13.79 -29.11
C THR A 108 0.74 -13.79 -29.58
N LEU A 109 -0.15 -13.17 -28.81
CA LEU A 109 -1.60 -13.13 -29.03
C LEU A 109 -2.05 -11.88 -29.82
N GLY A 110 -1.11 -10.99 -30.17
CA GLY A 110 -1.37 -9.79 -30.96
C GLY A 110 -2.15 -8.71 -30.21
N ALA A 111 -2.89 -7.88 -30.96
CA ALA A 111 -3.65 -6.74 -30.43
C ALA A 111 -4.96 -7.13 -29.71
N ARG A 112 -5.04 -8.33 -29.12
CA ARG A 112 -6.18 -8.76 -28.33
C ARG A 112 -6.27 -7.93 -27.06
N ASP A 113 -7.47 -7.48 -26.72
CA ASP A 113 -7.71 -6.79 -25.45
C ASP A 113 -7.77 -7.82 -24.31
N LEU A 114 -6.61 -8.17 -23.78
CA LEU A 114 -6.47 -9.14 -22.69
C LEU A 114 -7.10 -8.66 -21.38
N ASP A 115 -7.35 -7.36 -21.24
CA ASP A 115 -8.01 -6.78 -20.08
C ASP A 115 -9.54 -6.99 -20.14
N ALA A 116 -10.09 -7.26 -21.33
CA ALA A 116 -11.51 -7.58 -21.54
C ALA A 116 -11.85 -9.08 -21.33
N GLU A 117 -10.86 -9.95 -21.16
CA GLU A 117 -11.02 -11.40 -20.99
C GLU A 117 -10.55 -11.84 -19.58
N PRO A 118 -11.38 -11.67 -18.52
CA PRO A 118 -10.96 -11.88 -17.13
C PRO A 118 -10.55 -13.34 -16.85
N GLU A 119 -11.20 -14.32 -17.49
CA GLU A 119 -10.87 -15.73 -17.36
C GLU A 119 -9.48 -16.05 -17.93
N LEU A 120 -9.15 -15.45 -19.08
CA LEU A 120 -7.84 -15.61 -19.72
C LEU A 120 -6.75 -14.92 -18.90
N LYS A 121 -7.00 -13.70 -18.41
CA LYS A 121 -6.10 -13.00 -17.49
C LYS A 121 -5.81 -13.85 -16.25
N ALA A 122 -6.85 -14.40 -15.63
CA ALA A 122 -6.71 -15.26 -14.45
C ALA A 122 -5.88 -16.52 -14.74
N ALA A 123 -6.13 -17.19 -15.87
CA ALA A 123 -5.36 -18.38 -16.27
C ALA A 123 -3.88 -18.05 -16.51
N LEU A 124 -3.57 -16.97 -17.22
CA LEU A 124 -2.20 -16.56 -17.51
C LEU A 124 -1.44 -16.17 -16.24
N LEU A 125 -2.08 -15.43 -15.34
CA LEU A 125 -1.51 -15.09 -14.03
C LEU A 125 -1.25 -16.33 -13.18
N ALA A 126 -2.18 -17.30 -13.17
CA ALA A 126 -2.02 -18.54 -12.41
C ALA A 126 -0.80 -19.35 -12.90
N VAL A 127 -0.64 -19.51 -14.23
CA VAL A 127 0.51 -20.21 -14.82
C VAL A 127 1.82 -19.48 -14.54
N TYR A 128 1.84 -18.14 -14.68
CA TYR A 128 3.03 -17.34 -14.36
C TYR A 128 3.46 -17.48 -12.91
N ARG A 129 2.51 -17.40 -11.96
CA ARG A 129 2.76 -17.57 -10.52
C ARG A 129 3.26 -18.98 -10.20
N ALA A 130 2.68 -20.01 -10.81
CA ALA A 130 3.13 -21.39 -10.65
C ALA A 130 4.58 -21.59 -11.15
N GLY A 131 4.93 -20.99 -12.30
CA GLY A 131 6.30 -21.03 -12.82
C GLY A 131 7.31 -20.29 -11.93
N LYS A 132 6.93 -19.13 -11.38
CA LYS A 132 7.76 -18.33 -10.47
C LYS A 132 8.04 -19.01 -9.13
N ALA A 133 7.13 -19.86 -8.65
CA ALA A 133 7.28 -20.59 -7.39
C ALA A 133 8.06 -21.91 -7.51
N GLY A 134 8.16 -22.47 -8.71
CA GLY A 134 8.81 -23.76 -8.99
C GLY A 134 10.22 -23.68 -9.56
N GLY A 135 10.75 -22.48 -9.81
CA GLY A 135 12.12 -22.23 -10.28
C GLY A 135 12.98 -21.57 -9.21
#